data_AF-A0A7L8GCZ4-F1
#
_entry.id   AF-A0A7L8GCZ4-F1
#
_cell.length_a   1.000
_cell.length_b   1.000
_cell.length_c   1.000
_cell.angle_alpha   90.00
_cell.angle_beta   90.00
_cell.angle_gamma   90.00
#
_symmetry.space_group_name_H-M   'P 1'
#
loop_
_entity.id
_entity.type
_entity.pdbx_description
1 polymer ?
#
loop_
_entity_poly.entity_id
_entity_poly.type
_entity_poly.pdbx_seq_one_letter_code
_entity_poly.pdbx_strand_id
1 'polypeptide(L)'
;ILNKPIIMFISIMLVIFINNFMGLFPYIFTSTSHIMITLFLSLLLWLTFNIYGWMMNTSSMLMHLVPTGTPMMLMPFMVIIESISNIIRPITLSVRLMANMTAGHLLISLMSSICEKSNLFMNLIIITLQMLLMMLELAVALIQSYVFTTLSSLYYNEMN
;
A
#
# COMPACT_ATOMS: atom_id res chain seq x y z
N ILE A 1 -12.28 3.68 -25.75
CA ILE A 1 -11.05 4.23 -25.13
C ILE A 1 -11.18 4.42 -23.61
N LEU A 2 -12.41 4.59 -23.08
CA LEU A 2 -12.67 4.72 -21.63
C LEU A 2 -12.36 3.49 -20.75
N ASN A 3 -12.31 2.26 -21.29
CA ASN A 3 -12.15 1.05 -20.46
C ASN A 3 -10.69 0.62 -20.20
N LYS A 4 -9.71 1.13 -20.96
CA LYS A 4 -8.31 0.65 -20.83
C LYS A 4 -7.65 0.94 -19.46
N PRO A 5 -7.83 2.09 -18.80
CA PRO A 5 -7.20 2.32 -17.50
C PRO A 5 -7.92 1.55 -16.37
N ILE A 6 -9.23 1.33 -16.47
CA ILE A 6 -10.04 0.65 -15.46
C ILE A 6 -9.62 -0.83 -15.30
N ILE A 7 -9.39 -1.54 -16.42
CA ILE A 7 -8.88 -2.92 -16.37
C ILE A 7 -7.51 -2.98 -15.68
N MET A 8 -6.64 -2.00 -15.91
CA MET A 8 -5.31 -1.94 -15.28
C MET A 8 -5.42 -1.70 -13.77
N PHE A 9 -6.29 -0.79 -13.32
CA PHE A 9 -6.49 -0.56 -11.89
C PHE A 9 -7.09 -1.77 -11.18
N ILE A 10 -8.05 -2.45 -11.82
CA ILE A 10 -8.67 -3.66 -11.28
C ILE A 10 -7.67 -4.82 -11.23
N SER A 11 -6.81 -4.99 -12.25
CA SER A 11 -5.82 -6.06 -12.25
C SER A 11 -4.76 -5.84 -11.18
N ILE A 12 -4.31 -4.60 -10.96
CA ILE A 12 -3.37 -4.26 -9.90
C ILE A 12 -4.02 -4.46 -8.52
N MET A 13 -5.29 -4.10 -8.34
CA MET A 13 -6.05 -4.39 -7.11
C MET A 13 -6.02 -5.87 -6.75
N LEU A 14 -6.34 -6.71 -7.73
CA LEU A 14 -6.45 -8.16 -7.56
C LEU A 14 -5.10 -8.78 -7.25
N VAL A 15 -4.03 -8.35 -7.94
CA VAL A 15 -2.67 -8.84 -7.68
C VAL A 15 -2.22 -8.51 -6.26
N ILE A 16 -2.45 -7.27 -5.79
CA ILE A 16 -2.08 -6.87 -4.43
C ILE A 16 -2.92 -7.62 -3.39
N PHE A 17 -4.23 -7.74 -3.63
CA PHE A 17 -5.12 -8.45 -2.72
C PHE A 17 -4.76 -9.93 -2.59
N ILE A 18 -4.52 -10.63 -3.71
CA ILE A 18 -4.17 -12.06 -3.71
C ILE A 18 -2.85 -12.29 -3.00
N ASN A 19 -1.83 -11.44 -3.23
CA ASN A 19 -0.54 -11.55 -2.54
C ASN A 19 -0.65 -11.32 -1.03
N ASN A 20 -1.48 -10.36 -0.61
CA ASN A 20 -1.75 -10.11 0.80
C ASN A 20 -2.54 -11.26 1.44
N PHE A 21 -3.56 -11.76 0.76
CA PHE A 21 -4.42 -12.85 1.23
C PHE A 21 -3.65 -14.16 1.37
N MET A 22 -2.80 -14.50 0.39
CA MET A 22 -1.93 -15.67 0.46
C MET A 22 -0.94 -15.58 1.63
N GLY A 23 -0.62 -14.35 2.06
CA GLY A 23 0.30 -14.10 3.15
C GLY A 23 -0.27 -14.32 4.56
N LEU A 24 -1.59 -14.39 4.69
CA LEU A 24 -2.23 -14.66 5.99
C LEU A 24 -2.28 -16.16 6.34
N PHE A 25 -2.04 -17.06 5.39
CA PHE A 25 -2.10 -18.49 5.67
C PHE A 25 -0.89 -18.94 6.50
N PRO A 26 -1.11 -19.63 7.64
CA PRO A 26 -0.01 -20.18 8.43
C PRO A 26 0.76 -21.21 7.60
N TYR A 27 2.08 -21.25 7.77
CA TYR A 27 3.04 -22.12 7.07
C TYR A 27 3.37 -21.76 5.62
N ILE A 28 2.80 -20.69 5.06
CA ILE A 28 3.25 -20.16 3.76
C ILE A 28 4.29 -19.08 4.05
N PHE A 29 5.55 -19.33 3.67
CA PHE A 29 6.58 -18.29 3.75
C PHE A 29 6.27 -17.21 2.73
N THR A 30 5.92 -16.02 3.20
CA THR A 30 5.38 -14.97 2.33
C THR A 30 6.52 -14.18 1.70
N SER A 31 6.54 -14.10 0.37
CA SER A 31 7.47 -13.21 -0.36
C SER A 31 7.21 -11.73 -0.07
N THR A 32 6.04 -11.37 0.48
CA THR A 32 5.66 -10.02 0.90
C THR A 32 6.25 -9.58 2.25
N SER A 33 6.75 -10.52 3.07
CA SER A 33 7.44 -10.19 4.32
C SER A 33 8.79 -9.51 4.10
N HIS A 34 9.45 -9.79 2.97
CA HIS A 34 10.68 -9.10 2.60
C HIS A 34 10.33 -7.71 2.05
N ILE A 35 10.83 -6.69 2.77
CA ILE A 35 10.69 -5.27 2.41
C ILE A 35 11.10 -4.99 0.96
N MET A 36 12.07 -5.75 0.44
CA MET A 36 12.60 -5.57 -0.90
C MET A 36 11.56 -5.83 -1.98
N ILE A 37 10.69 -6.84 -1.81
CA ILE A 37 9.73 -7.24 -2.84
C ILE A 37 8.51 -6.31 -2.83
N THR A 38 8.02 -5.92 -1.65
CA THR A 38 6.90 -4.98 -1.49
C THR A 38 7.29 -3.56 -1.91
N LEU A 39 8.51 -3.13 -1.56
CA LEU A 39 9.03 -1.83 -1.98
C LEU A 39 9.28 -1.79 -3.49
N PHE A 40 9.83 -2.86 -4.08
CA PHE A 40 10.03 -2.94 -5.54
C PHE A 40 8.70 -2.86 -6.31
N LEU A 41 7.66 -3.57 -5.87
CA LEU A 41 6.34 -3.51 -6.51
C LEU A 41 5.74 -2.10 -6.45
N SER A 42 5.81 -1.45 -5.28
CA SER A 42 5.27 -0.10 -5.10
C SER A 42 6.04 0.97 -5.89
N LEU A 43 7.38 0.86 -5.92
CA LEU A 43 8.27 1.79 -6.58
C LEU A 43 8.12 1.67 -8.10
N LEU A 44 8.01 0.44 -8.62
CA LEU A 44 7.80 0.18 -10.03
C LEU A 44 6.49 0.82 -10.52
N LEU A 45 5.39 0.63 -9.77
CA LEU A 45 4.10 1.24 -10.10
C LEU A 45 4.18 2.76 -10.11
N TRP A 46 4.79 3.37 -9.09
CA TRP A 46 4.97 4.82 -9.03
C TRP A 46 5.86 5.36 -10.15
N LEU A 47 6.97 4.70 -10.46
CA LEU A 47 7.85 5.06 -11.58
C LEU A 47 7.07 5.03 -12.90
N THR A 48 6.24 4.01 -13.13
CA THR A 48 5.43 3.93 -14.35
C THR A 48 4.43 5.08 -14.49
N PHE A 49 3.78 5.50 -13.39
CA PHE A 49 2.85 6.64 -13.42
C PHE A 49 3.57 7.97 -13.65
N ASN A 50 4.70 8.20 -12.99
CA ASN A 50 5.47 9.44 -13.19
C ASN A 50 6.05 9.53 -14.61
N ILE A 51 6.63 8.45 -15.11
CA ILE A 51 7.16 8.42 -16.48
C ILE A 51 6.02 8.63 -17.49
N TYR A 52 4.84 8.05 -17.26
CA TYR A 52 3.67 8.29 -18.11
C TYR A 52 3.20 9.75 -18.08
N GLY A 53 3.11 10.37 -16.89
CA GLY A 53 2.75 11.78 -16.73
C GLY A 53 3.75 12.73 -17.40
N TRP A 54 5.05 12.45 -17.27
CA TRP A 54 6.10 13.21 -17.94
C TRP A 54 6.03 13.06 -19.48
N MET A 55 5.64 11.89 -19.99
CA MET A 55 5.56 11.64 -21.43
C MET A 55 4.31 12.24 -22.09
N MET A 56 3.17 12.27 -21.39
CA MET A 56 1.90 12.72 -21.98
C MET A 56 1.74 14.24 -22.01
N ASN A 57 2.08 14.97 -20.93
CA ASN A 57 2.07 16.43 -20.92
C ASN A 57 3.05 16.99 -19.87
N THR A 58 4.28 17.28 -20.30
CA THR A 58 5.31 17.88 -19.42
C THR A 58 4.88 19.25 -18.87
N SER A 59 4.18 20.06 -19.67
CA SER A 59 3.79 21.44 -19.33
C SER A 59 2.64 21.51 -18.32
N SER A 60 1.62 20.64 -18.45
CA SER A 60 0.49 20.60 -17.51
C SER A 60 0.92 20.03 -16.16
N MET A 61 1.83 19.04 -16.14
CA MET A 61 2.35 18.48 -14.91
C MET A 61 3.25 19.47 -14.15
N LEU A 62 4.06 20.27 -14.85
CA LEU A 62 4.79 21.41 -14.29
C LEU A 62 3.86 22.50 -13.75
N MET A 63 2.70 22.71 -14.39
CA MET A 63 1.68 23.64 -13.90
C MET A 63 0.98 23.09 -12.64
N HIS A 64 0.77 21.78 -12.56
CA HIS A 64 0.15 21.12 -11.40
C HIS A 64 1.04 21.13 -10.14
N LEU A 65 2.35 21.33 -10.30
CA LEU A 65 3.31 21.53 -9.20
C LEU A 65 3.16 22.91 -8.53
N VAL A 66 2.44 23.86 -9.14
CA VAL A 66 2.19 25.19 -8.59
C VAL A 66 0.67 25.39 -8.45
N PRO A 67 0.12 25.48 -7.22
CA PRO A 67 -1.28 25.81 -7.06
C PRO A 67 -1.59 27.16 -7.69
N THR A 68 -2.68 27.23 -8.46
CA THR A 68 -3.14 28.45 -9.13
C THR A 68 -3.46 29.52 -8.08
N GLY A 69 -2.78 30.67 -8.18
CA GLY A 69 -2.97 31.80 -7.24
C GLY A 69 -1.93 31.93 -6.12
N THR A 70 -0.82 31.17 -6.14
CA THR A 70 0.27 31.39 -5.18
C THR A 70 1.10 32.65 -5.51
N PRO A 71 1.43 33.50 -4.53
CA PRO A 71 2.30 34.66 -4.74
C PRO A 71 3.71 34.20 -5.15
N MET A 72 4.33 34.92 -6.08
CA MET A 72 5.55 34.51 -6.79
C MET A 72 6.75 34.21 -5.89
N MET A 73 6.77 34.77 -4.67
CA MET A 73 7.83 34.55 -3.69
C MET A 73 7.73 33.20 -2.94
N LEU A 74 6.52 32.64 -2.79
CA LEU A 74 6.29 31.35 -2.13
C LEU A 74 6.21 30.17 -3.11
N MET A 75 6.11 30.46 -4.40
CA MET A 75 6.07 29.48 -5.49
C MET A 75 7.19 28.43 -5.42
N PRO A 76 8.48 28.77 -5.23
CA PRO A 76 9.54 27.75 -5.19
C PRO A 76 9.42 26.81 -3.98
N PHE A 77 8.95 27.30 -2.83
CA PHE A 77 8.73 26.46 -1.65
C PHE A 77 7.58 25.46 -1.85
N MET A 78 6.48 25.90 -2.47
CA MET A 78 5.34 25.01 -2.77
C MET A 78 5.72 23.89 -3.73
N VAL A 79 6.49 24.19 -4.78
CA VAL A 79 6.99 23.19 -5.73
C VAL A 79 7.86 22.14 -5.03
N ILE A 80 8.73 22.57 -4.12
CA ILE A 80 9.57 21.64 -3.34
C ILE A 80 8.69 20.73 -2.48
N ILE A 81 7.70 21.28 -1.76
CA ILE A 81 6.82 20.49 -0.90
C ILE A 81 6.00 19.48 -1.73
N GLU A 82 5.45 19.88 -2.86
CA GLU A 82 4.67 18.98 -3.72
C GLU A 82 5.55 17.90 -4.37
N SER A 83 6.79 18.24 -4.74
CA SER A 83 7.75 17.24 -5.24
C SER A 83 8.09 16.18 -4.19
N ILE A 84 8.26 16.61 -2.92
CA ILE A 84 8.50 15.71 -1.80
C ILE A 84 7.25 14.87 -1.50
N SER A 85 6.06 15.47 -1.54
CA SER A 85 4.79 14.77 -1.31
C SER A 85 4.55 13.67 -2.35
N ASN A 86 4.94 13.90 -3.61
CA ASN A 86 4.86 12.91 -4.68
C ASN A 86 5.79 11.72 -4.46
N ILE A 87 6.99 11.93 -3.92
CA ILE A 87 7.96 10.86 -3.64
C ILE A 87 7.57 10.06 -2.38
N ILE A 88 7.04 10.70 -1.34
CA ILE A 88 6.70 10.05 -0.07
C ILE A 88 5.50 9.10 -0.21
N ARG A 89 4.54 9.39 -1.09
CA ARG A 89 3.31 8.58 -1.25
C ARG A 89 3.56 7.07 -1.51
N PRO A 90 4.34 6.64 -2.51
CA PRO A 90 4.62 5.20 -2.72
C PRO A 90 5.39 4.57 -1.55
N ILE A 91 6.25 5.35 -0.89
CA ILE A 91 7.05 4.90 0.26
C ILE A 91 6.10 4.61 1.43
N THR A 92 5.16 5.52 1.74
CA THR A 92 4.22 5.31 2.85
C THR A 92 3.29 4.13 2.60
N LEU A 93 2.90 3.89 1.34
CA LEU A 93 2.00 2.78 1.01
C LEU A 93 2.69 1.42 1.09
N SER A 94 3.95 1.33 0.65
CA SER A 94 4.75 0.10 0.75
C SER A 94 5.11 -0.25 2.19
N VAL A 95 5.53 0.73 2.98
CA VAL A 95 5.78 0.55 4.41
C VAL A 95 4.51 0.09 5.12
N ARG A 96 3.34 0.61 4.76
CA ARG A 96 2.06 0.19 5.36
C ARG A 96 1.70 -1.28 5.04
N LEU A 97 1.93 -1.72 3.80
CA LEU A 97 1.74 -3.13 3.42
C LEU A 97 2.70 -4.05 4.20
N MET A 98 3.98 -3.69 4.25
CA MET A 98 5.01 -4.48 4.93
C MET A 98 4.78 -4.51 6.45
N ALA A 99 4.50 -3.37 7.09
CA ALA A 99 4.27 -3.31 8.53
C ALA A 99 3.09 -4.18 8.96
N ASN A 100 1.97 -4.15 8.21
CA ASN A 100 0.80 -4.96 8.54
C ASN A 100 1.08 -6.46 8.42
N MET A 101 1.79 -6.90 7.38
CA MET A 101 2.11 -8.33 7.17
C MET A 101 3.19 -8.84 8.13
N THR A 102 4.20 -8.02 8.45
CA THR A 102 5.29 -8.41 9.37
C THR A 102 4.84 -8.40 10.82
N ALA A 103 4.10 -7.37 11.26
CA ALA A 103 3.58 -7.28 12.62
C ALA A 103 2.57 -8.39 12.91
N GLY A 104 1.68 -8.68 11.96
CA GLY A 104 0.69 -9.73 12.09
C GLY A 104 1.31 -11.12 12.30
N HIS A 105 2.22 -11.50 11.39
CA HIS A 105 2.92 -12.78 11.50
C HIS A 105 3.78 -12.89 12.77
N LEU A 106 4.45 -11.80 13.20
CA LEU A 106 5.19 -11.79 14.46
C LEU A 106 4.27 -11.91 15.68
N LEU A 107 3.10 -11.28 15.66
CA LEU A 107 2.17 -11.34 16.78
C LEU A 107 1.54 -12.74 16.90
N ILE A 108 1.19 -13.36 15.76
CA ILE A 108 0.72 -14.73 15.69
C ILE A 108 1.75 -15.72 16.24
N SER A 109 3.04 -15.58 15.89
CA SER A 109 4.10 -16.48 16.37
C SER A 109 4.44 -16.29 17.86
N LEU A 110 4.33 -15.06 18.37
CA LEU A 110 4.50 -14.78 19.79
C LEU A 110 3.35 -15.37 20.61
N MET A 111 2.10 -15.18 20.16
CA MET A 111 0.92 -15.74 20.84
C MET A 111 0.92 -17.28 20.83
N SER A 112 1.36 -17.91 19.74
CA SER A 112 1.47 -19.38 19.69
C SER A 112 2.54 -19.91 20.66
N SER A 113 3.67 -19.22 20.81
CA SER A 113 4.72 -19.62 21.77
C SER A 113 4.28 -19.52 23.24
N ILE A 114 3.36 -18.60 23.55
CA ILE A 114 2.76 -18.47 24.88
C ILE A 114 1.73 -19.58 25.12
N CYS A 115 0.98 -19.98 24.08
CA CYS A 115 0.02 -21.08 24.12
C CYS A 115 0.68 -22.42 24.51
N GLU A 116 1.88 -22.71 24.02
CA GLU A 116 2.61 -23.95 24.38
C GLU A 116 2.97 -24.04 25.87
N LYS A 117 3.11 -22.90 26.55
CA LYS A 117 3.53 -22.83 27.97
C LYS A 117 2.35 -22.66 28.94
N SER A 118 1.13 -22.49 28.46
CA SER A 118 -0.01 -22.08 29.28
C SER A 118 -1.00 -23.23 29.56
N ASN A 119 -1.86 -23.05 30.56
CA ASN A 119 -2.90 -24.02 30.93
C ASN A 119 -4.00 -24.11 29.86
N LEU A 120 -4.67 -25.27 29.77
CA LEU A 120 -5.78 -25.54 28.85
C LEU A 120 -6.85 -24.41 28.77
N PHE A 121 -7.20 -23.81 29.91
CA PHE A 121 -8.19 -22.73 29.95
C PHE A 121 -7.67 -21.41 29.33
N MET A 122 -6.39 -21.10 29.52
CA MET A 122 -5.73 -19.95 28.90
C MET A 122 -5.51 -20.17 27.40
N ASN A 123 -5.24 -21.40 26.97
CA ASN A 123 -5.11 -21.74 25.55
C ASN A 123 -6.39 -21.46 24.77
N LEU A 124 -7.57 -21.78 25.32
CA LEU A 124 -8.85 -21.45 24.69
C LEU A 124 -9.00 -19.95 24.43
N ILE A 125 -8.63 -19.12 25.40
CA ILE A 125 -8.69 -17.66 25.27
C ILE A 125 -7.68 -17.17 24.21
N ILE A 126 -6.45 -17.66 24.24
CA ILE A 126 -5.41 -17.28 23.27
C ILE A 126 -5.83 -17.66 21.83
N ILE A 127 -6.40 -18.85 21.65
CA ILE A 127 -6.90 -19.29 20.34
C ILE A 127 -8.03 -18.39 19.85
N THR A 128 -8.98 -18.01 20.71
CA THR A 128 -10.06 -17.08 20.31
C THR A 128 -9.52 -15.72 19.90
N LEU A 129 -8.54 -15.17 20.62
CA LEU A 129 -7.86 -13.92 20.26
C LEU A 129 -7.12 -14.05 18.92
N GLN A 130 -6.46 -15.18 18.68
CA GLN A 130 -5.72 -15.43 17.45
C GLN A 130 -6.65 -15.53 16.22
N MET A 131 -7.81 -16.17 16.36
CA MET A 131 -8.83 -16.18 15.31
C MET A 131 -9.36 -14.78 15.01
N LEU A 132 -9.57 -13.97 16.05
CA LEU A 132 -10.06 -12.60 15.91
C LEU A 132 -9.02 -11.68 15.25
N LEU A 133 -7.75 -11.87 15.58
CA LEU A 133 -6.62 -11.17 14.96
C LEU A 133 -6.50 -11.51 13.45
N MET A 134 -6.68 -12.78 13.09
CA MET A 134 -6.69 -13.21 11.69
C MET A 134 -7.79 -12.51 10.88
N MET A 135 -9.00 -12.40 11.45
CA MET A 135 -10.11 -11.69 10.80
C MET A 135 -9.80 -10.20 10.62
N LEU A 136 -9.11 -9.58 11.59
CA LEU A 136 -8.69 -8.19 11.51
C LEU A 136 -7.65 -7.98 10.40
N GLU A 137 -6.64 -8.84 10.30
CA GLU A 137 -5.62 -8.73 9.24
C GLU A 137 -6.22 -8.88 7.84
N LEU A 138 -7.24 -9.74 7.70
CA LEU A 138 -7.93 -9.95 6.43
C LEU A 138 -8.70 -8.69 6.01
N ALA A 139 -9.37 -8.04 6.97
CA ALA A 139 -10.02 -6.75 6.76
C ALA A 139 -9.01 -5.65 6.36
N VAL A 140 -7.87 -5.60 7.05
CA VAL A 140 -6.79 -4.63 6.75
C VAL A 140 -6.20 -4.86 5.35
N ALA A 141 -6.00 -6.12 4.94
CA ALA A 141 -5.53 -6.46 3.60
C ALA A 141 -6.47 -5.99 2.48
N LEU A 142 -7.80 -6.12 2.69
CA LEU A 142 -8.84 -5.61 1.78
C LEU A 142 -8.85 -4.09 1.71
N ILE A 143 -8.82 -3.41 2.86
CA ILE A 143 -8.83 -1.95 2.91
C ILE A 143 -7.58 -1.38 2.22
N GLN A 144 -6.43 -2.03 2.40
CA GLN A 144 -5.18 -1.56 1.83
C GLN A 144 -5.12 -1.64 0.30
N SER A 145 -5.65 -2.71 -0.30
CA SER A 145 -5.76 -2.81 -1.76
C SER A 145 -6.77 -1.81 -2.33
N TYR A 146 -7.86 -1.53 -1.61
CA TYR A 146 -8.85 -0.52 -1.98
C TYR A 146 -8.31 0.92 -1.92
N VAL A 147 -7.59 1.28 -0.86
CA VAL A 147 -6.96 2.61 -0.75
C VAL A 147 -5.92 2.81 -1.85
N PHE A 148 -5.19 1.76 -2.23
CA PHE A 148 -4.24 1.82 -3.34
C PHE A 148 -4.91 2.11 -4.69
N THR A 149 -6.01 1.42 -5.01
CA THR A 149 -6.71 1.63 -6.28
C THR A 149 -7.38 2.99 -6.37
N THR A 150 -7.98 3.46 -5.27
CA THR A 150 -8.62 4.77 -5.22
C THR A 150 -7.60 5.91 -5.34
N LEU A 151 -6.44 5.81 -4.68
CA LEU A 151 -5.35 6.77 -4.87
C LEU A 151 -4.85 6.78 -6.31
N SER A 152 -4.61 5.60 -6.89
CA SER A 152 -4.09 5.51 -8.27
C SER A 152 -5.09 6.00 -9.33
N SER A 153 -6.39 5.80 -9.12
CA SER A 153 -7.42 6.35 -10.02
C SER A 153 -7.56 7.87 -9.90
N LEU A 154 -7.39 8.44 -8.70
CA LEU A 154 -7.36 9.88 -8.51
C LEU A 154 -6.20 10.54 -9.25
N TYR A 155 -4.98 9.98 -9.17
CA TYR A 155 -3.84 10.52 -9.95
C TYR A 155 -4.08 10.45 -11.45
N TYR A 156 -4.64 9.35 -11.93
CA TYR A 156 -4.92 9.23 -13.35
C TYR A 156 -5.91 10.31 -13.83
N ASN A 157 -6.88 10.66 -12.99
CA ASN A 157 -7.81 11.74 -13.26
C ASN A 157 -7.20 13.14 -13.11
N GLU A 158 -6.18 13.32 -12.26
CA GLU A 158 -5.45 14.59 -12.13
C GLU A 158 -4.46 14.83 -13.29
N MET A 159 -3.96 13.76 -13.92
CA MET A 159 -2.95 13.82 -14.99
C MET A 159 -3.56 13.90 -16.41
N ASN A 160 -4.83 13.53 -16.58
CA ASN A 160 -5.59 13.64 -17.84
C ASN A 160 -6.36 14.97 -17.90
#